data_AF-A0A2M6ZM01-F1
#
_entry.id   AF-A0A2M6ZM01-F1
#
_cell.length_a   1.000
_cell.length_b   1.000
_cell.length_c   1.000
_cell.angle_alpha   90.00
_cell.angle_beta   90.00
_cell.angle_gamma   90.00
#
_symmetry.space_group_name_H-M   'P 1'
#
loop_
_entity.id
_entity.type
_entity.pdbx_description
1 polymer ?
#
loop_
_entity_poly.entity_id
_entity_poly.type
_entity_poly.pdbx_seq_one_letter_code
_entity_poly.pdbx_strand_id
1 'polypeptide(L)' 'MAAVEELLEFLPGTDCRQCGVSCAEFAGLLLAREAAPEDCPVLHEPDYAGFIEALHEL' A
#
# COMPACT_ATOMS: atom_id res chain seq x y z
N MET A 1 -13.73 -9.16 -5.45
CA MET A 1 -12.38 -9.73 -5.24
C MET A 1 -11.46 -8.59 -5.57
N ALA A 2 -10.92 -7.89 -4.56
CA ALA A 2 -10.00 -6.80 -4.83
C ALA A 2 -8.78 -7.37 -5.57
N ALA A 3 -8.39 -6.74 -6.67
CA ALA A 3 -7.21 -7.12 -7.42
C ALA A 3 -6.00 -6.29 -6.99
N VAL A 4 -4.79 -6.82 -7.22
CA VAL A 4 -3.53 -6.12 -6.91
C VAL A 4 -3.46 -4.77 -7.63
N GLU A 5 -4.04 -4.69 -8.82
CA GLU A 5 -4.18 -3.46 -9.61
C GLU A 5 -5.04 -2.38 -8.91
N GLU A 6 -6.14 -2.74 -8.26
CA GLU A 6 -6.97 -1.78 -7.51
C GLU A 6 -6.20 -1.23 -6.31
N LEU A 7 -5.50 -2.09 -5.57
CA LEU A 7 -4.65 -1.67 -4.44
C LEU A 7 -3.49 -0.77 -4.89
N LEU A 8 -2.93 -1.00 -6.07
CA LEU A 8 -1.90 -0.14 -6.65
C LEU A 8 -2.39 1.29 -6.90
N GLU A 9 -3.67 1.49 -7.24
CA GLU A 9 -4.26 2.84 -7.36
C GLU A 9 -4.32 3.58 -6.02
N PHE A 10 -4.36 2.83 -4.92
CA PHE A 10 -4.32 3.36 -3.56
C PHE A 10 -2.91 3.36 -2.94
N LEU A 11 -1.88 3.00 -3.69
CA LEU A 11 -0.50 3.06 -3.23
C LEU A 11 0.20 4.28 -3.83
N PRO A 12 1.26 4.79 -3.17
CA PRO A 12 1.99 5.96 -3.65
C PRO A 12 2.65 5.76 -5.02
N GLY A 13 2.81 4.51 -5.49
CA GLY A 13 3.37 4.19 -6.81
C GLY A 13 4.82 4.67 -7.02
N THR A 14 5.50 5.09 -5.94
CA THR A 14 6.86 5.62 -5.97
C THR A 14 7.92 4.55 -6.11
N ASP A 15 7.56 3.27 -5.88
CA ASP A 15 8.48 2.14 -5.82
C ASP A 15 9.72 2.45 -4.97
N CYS A 16 9.51 3.16 -3.86
CA CYS A 16 10.57 3.64 -2.97
C CYS A 16 11.34 2.49 -2.29
N ARG A 17 10.72 1.30 -2.22
CA ARG A 17 11.21 0.09 -1.52
C ARG A 17 11.61 0.30 -0.07
N GLN A 18 11.07 1.33 0.59
CA GLN A 18 11.38 1.59 2.00
C GLN A 18 10.81 0.52 2.95
N CYS A 19 9.73 -0.16 2.55
CA CYS A 19 9.20 -1.35 3.22
C CYS A 19 9.91 -2.66 2.80
N GLY A 20 10.92 -2.60 1.93
CA GLY A 20 11.71 -3.75 1.49
C GLY A 20 11.21 -4.47 0.22
N VAL A 21 10.04 -4.11 -0.31
CA VAL A 21 9.44 -4.68 -1.53
C VAL A 21 9.00 -3.59 -2.51
N SER A 22 8.66 -3.95 -3.76
CA SER A 22 8.03 -3.03 -4.72
C SER A 22 6.58 -2.70 -4.32
N CYS A 23 6.02 -1.60 -4.83
CA CYS A 23 4.61 -1.25 -4.58
C CYS A 23 3.65 -2.34 -5.09
N ALA A 24 3.97 -3.00 -6.22
CA ALA A 24 3.18 -4.10 -6.74
C ALA A 24 3.25 -5.36 -5.85
N GLU A 25 4.43 -5.69 -5.33
CA GLU A 25 4.58 -6.78 -4.36
C GLU A 25 3.89 -6.43 -3.03
N PHE A 26 4.01 -5.18 -2.56
CA PHE A 26 3.34 -4.71 -1.36
C PHE A 26 1.81 -4.79 -1.47
N ALA A 27 1.23 -4.40 -2.62
CA ALA A 27 -0.19 -4.60 -2.90
C ALA A 27 -0.60 -6.08 -2.82
N GLY A 28 0.23 -6.99 -3.33
CA GLY A 28 0.01 -8.43 -3.18
C GLY A 28 0.00 -8.89 -1.72
N LEU A 29 0.94 -8.39 -0.92
CA LEU A 29 1.03 -8.70 0.52
C LEU A 29 -0.16 -8.12 1.31
N LEU A 30 -0.60 -6.90 0.99
CA LEU A 30 -1.81 -6.29 1.56
C LEU A 30 -3.05 -7.14 1.24
N LEU A 31 -3.19 -7.58 -0.01
CA LEU A 31 -4.30 -8.43 -0.45
C LEU A 31 -4.30 -9.79 0.28
N ALA A 32 -3.12 -10.38 0.47
CA ALA A 32 -2.93 -11.60 1.22
C ALA A 32 -3.06 -11.41 2.75
N ARG A 33 -3.17 -10.16 3.22
CA ARG A 33 -3.13 -9.76 4.64
C ARG A 33 -1.84 -10.21 5.35
N GLU A 34 -0.75 -10.28 4.60
CA GLU A 34 0.60 -10.58 5.08
C GLU A 34 1.37 -9.31 5.49
N ALA A 35 0.90 -8.14 5.06
CA ALA A 35 1.44 -6.83 5.44
C ALA A 35 0.28 -5.88 5.79
N ALA A 36 0.58 -4.83 6.56
CA ALA A 36 -0.35 -3.72 6.81
C ALA A 36 0.09 -2.47 6.02
N PRO A 37 -0.83 -1.54 5.68
CA PRO A 37 -0.45 -0.25 5.08
C PRO A 37 0.57 0.52 5.94
N GLU A 38 0.52 0.26 7.25
CA GLU A 38 1.39 0.83 8.28
C GLU A 38 2.87 0.39 8.16
N ASP A 39 3.14 -0.72 7.46
CA ASP A 39 4.51 -1.20 7.23
C ASP A 39 5.26 -0.33 6.19
N CYS A 40 4.54 0.50 5.43
CA CYS A 40 5.15 1.39 4.45
C CYS A 40 5.37 2.79 5.05
N PRO A 41 6.62 3.22 5.29
CA PRO A 41 6.90 4.54 5.86
C PRO A 41 6.47 5.70 4.95
N VAL A 42 6.42 5.51 3.63
CA VAL A 42 5.90 6.53 2.70
C VAL A 42 4.40 6.73 2.88
N LEU A 43 3.65 5.67 3.17
CA LEU A 43 2.22 5.80 3.44
C LEU A 43 1.95 6.62 4.72
N HIS A 44 2.90 6.64 5.67
CA HIS A 44 2.81 7.45 6.90
C HIS A 44 3.06 8.93 6.67
N GLU A 45 3.56 9.33 5.50
CA GLU A 45 3.75 10.74 5.20
C GLU A 45 2.38 11.43 5.07
N PRO A 46 2.27 12.70 5.50
CA PRO A 46 1.00 13.44 5.47
C PRO A 46 0.42 13.57 4.06
N ASP A 47 1.26 13.58 3.03
CA ASP A 47 0.86 13.57 1.62
C ASP A 47 0.10 12.28 1.23
N TYR A 48 0.35 11.17 1.92
CA TYR A 48 -0.24 9.87 1.62
C TYR A 48 -1.19 9.31 2.70
N ALA A 49 -1.43 10.05 3.78
CA ALA A 49 -2.30 9.62 4.88
C ALA A 49 -3.72 9.24 4.42
N GLY A 50 -4.29 9.95 3.44
CA GLY A 50 -5.62 9.62 2.90
C GLY A 50 -5.68 8.29 2.13
N PHE A 51 -4.55 7.79 1.63
CA PHE A 51 -4.47 6.48 0.99
C PHE A 51 -4.53 5.35 2.02
N ILE A 52 -3.93 5.52 3.20
CA ILE A 52 -4.05 4.54 4.31
C ILE A 52 -5.51 4.37 4.70
N GLU A 53 -6.24 5.47 4.88
CA GLU A 53 -7.66 5.41 5.27
C GLU A 53 -8.49 4.67 4.20
N ALA A 54 -8.27 4.99 2.92
CA ALA A 54 -8.94 4.30 1.81
C ALA A 54 -8.61 2.79 1.77
N LEU A 55 -7.36 2.41 2.06
CA LEU A 55 -6.93 1.01 2.14
C LEU A 55 -7.56 0.27 3.32
N HIS A 56 -7.86 0.94 4.43
CA HIS A 56 -8.55 0.36 5.58
C HIS A 56 -10.06 0.17 5.37
N GLU A 57 -10.67 0.93 4.46
CA GLU A 57 -12.10 0.84 4.16
C GLU A 57 -12.46 -0.23 3.11
N LEU A 58 -11.47 -0.86 2.46
CA LEU A 58 -11.60 -1.95 1.47
C LEU A 58 -11.74 -3.35 2.10
#